data_AF-A0A8J5M5C5-F1
#
_entry.id   AF-A0A8J5M5C5-F1
#
_cell.length_a   1.000
_cell.length_b   1.000
_cell.length_c   1.000
_cell.angle_alpha   90.00
_cell.angle_beta   90.00
_cell.angle_gamma   90.00
#
_symmetry.space_group_name_H-M   'P 1'
#
loop_
_entity.id
_entity.type
_entity.pdbx_description
1 polymer ?
#
loop_
_entity_poly.entity_id
_entity_poly.type
_entity_poly.pdbx_seq_one_letter_code
_entity_poly.pdbx_strand_id
1 'polypeptide(L)'
;MAASESRALGASPTGEEGPVTKKPKVEDDDIRCGSVSYRLSEDEHKTLLNLDKTFPKWRTGPARHGQKWARIESEMRAHFPELNVGKKTLQSICARGRGKRKLYQLQRRLKELDANMDEKQDVEDVKAGTNNAEESTKGKQEVVALQAAVKKLTEQCQVQEAARKTEVGEAEHWRKQAQQVAQAKEEAEKEKELLTKDFQRLMEQHEALKERDKKKIAVLIKQLEGERGANAELLRALAEDGDEEATQGTEAEN
;
A
#
# COMPACT_ATOMS: atom_id res chain seq x y z
N MET A 1 25.90 58.86 -22.59
CA MET A 1 24.93 58.48 -23.65
C MET A 1 23.86 57.67 -22.94
N ALA A 2 22.76 58.28 -22.51
CA ALA A 2 21.53 58.55 -23.31
C ALA A 2 20.96 57.24 -23.88
N ALA A 3 19.69 56.85 -23.72
CA ALA A 3 18.53 57.36 -22.99
C ALA A 3 17.50 56.19 -22.94
N SER A 4 16.56 56.25 -21.97
CA SER A 4 15.08 56.04 -22.05
C SER A 4 14.50 54.94 -22.98
N GLU A 5 13.47 54.15 -22.65
CA GLU A 5 12.07 54.45 -22.25
C GLU A 5 11.43 53.13 -21.73
N SER A 6 10.68 53.02 -20.62
CA SER A 6 9.35 53.55 -20.23
C SER A 6 8.11 52.84 -20.82
N ARG A 7 7.27 52.31 -19.90
CA ARG A 7 5.80 52.04 -19.96
C ARG A 7 5.30 50.85 -20.81
N ALA A 8 4.22 50.14 -20.45
CA ALA A 8 3.02 50.57 -19.75
C ALA A 8 2.33 49.45 -18.94
N LEU A 9 1.83 49.85 -17.76
CA LEU A 9 0.65 49.32 -17.10
C LEU A 9 -0.59 49.67 -17.93
N GLY A 10 -1.52 48.72 -18.09
CA GLY A 10 -2.85 48.96 -18.63
C GLY A 10 -3.87 48.12 -17.89
N ALA A 11 -4.65 48.77 -17.02
CA ALA A 11 -5.78 48.21 -16.30
C ALA A 11 -7.10 48.58 -17.01
N SER A 12 -8.04 47.62 -16.99
CA SER A 12 -9.52 47.78 -17.04
C SER A 12 -10.17 48.26 -18.36
N PRO A 13 -11.41 47.85 -18.72
CA PRO A 13 -12.57 47.87 -17.82
C PRO A 13 -13.64 46.75 -17.91
N THR A 14 -14.32 46.61 -16.77
CA THR A 14 -15.75 46.30 -16.55
C THR A 14 -16.65 46.15 -17.78
N GLY A 15 -17.23 44.96 -17.96
CA GLY A 15 -18.46 44.74 -18.72
C GLY A 15 -19.64 44.64 -17.77
N GLU A 16 -20.44 45.70 -17.72
CA GLU A 16 -21.66 45.82 -16.93
C GLU A 16 -22.70 44.76 -17.27
N GLU A 17 -23.40 44.32 -16.22
CA GLU A 17 -24.68 43.62 -16.28
C GLU A 17 -25.70 44.42 -17.10
N GLY A 18 -26.05 43.92 -18.29
CA GLY A 18 -27.24 44.35 -19.01
C GLY A 18 -28.48 43.66 -18.43
N PRO A 19 -29.58 44.39 -18.15
CA PRO A 19 -30.77 43.80 -17.55
C PRO A 19 -31.45 42.85 -18.54
N VAL A 20 -31.68 41.62 -18.08
CA VAL A 20 -32.52 40.62 -18.74
C VAL A 20 -33.89 41.24 -19.00
N THR A 21 -34.12 41.67 -20.23
CA THR A 21 -35.44 42.04 -20.73
C THR A 21 -36.28 40.77 -20.74
N LYS A 22 -37.01 40.55 -19.64
CA LYS A 22 -38.10 39.58 -19.56
C LYS A 22 -38.99 39.86 -20.76
N LYS A 23 -39.02 38.92 -21.72
CA LYS A 23 -39.92 38.99 -22.87
C LYS A 23 -41.33 39.24 -22.36
N PRO A 24 -42.03 40.27 -22.86
CA PRO A 24 -43.38 40.56 -22.40
C PRO A 24 -44.22 39.30 -22.58
N LYS A 25 -44.90 38.92 -21.50
CA LYS A 25 -45.85 37.80 -21.49
C LYS A 25 -46.95 38.20 -22.47
N VAL A 26 -46.92 37.61 -23.66
CA VAL A 26 -47.97 37.78 -24.66
C VAL A 26 -49.27 37.38 -23.97
N GLU A 27 -50.10 38.37 -23.66
CA GLU A 27 -51.41 38.15 -23.08
C GLU A 27 -52.28 37.40 -24.11
N ASP A 28 -53.19 36.55 -23.62
CA ASP A 28 -54.07 35.73 -24.47
C ASP A 28 -55.01 36.56 -25.37
N ASP A 29 -55.00 37.89 -25.22
CA ASP A 29 -55.77 38.87 -25.99
C ASP A 29 -54.94 39.66 -27.02
N ASP A 30 -53.65 39.33 -27.21
CA ASP A 30 -52.83 39.98 -28.25
C ASP A 30 -53.24 39.51 -29.66
N ILE A 31 -54.03 40.34 -30.34
CA ILE A 31 -54.57 40.13 -31.69
C ILE A 31 -53.45 39.95 -32.73
N ARG A 32 -52.26 40.47 -32.41
CA ARG A 32 -51.04 40.37 -33.23
C ARG A 32 -50.59 38.93 -33.45
N CYS A 33 -51.10 37.96 -32.68
CA CYS A 33 -50.99 36.53 -32.96
C CYS A 33 -51.87 36.08 -34.14
N GLY A 34 -51.68 36.72 -35.30
CA GLY A 34 -52.07 36.19 -36.60
C GLY A 34 -53.55 36.25 -36.95
N SER A 35 -54.34 37.03 -36.21
CA SER A 35 -55.79 37.19 -36.45
C SER A 35 -56.13 38.47 -37.23
N VAL A 36 -55.16 39.36 -37.48
CA VAL A 36 -55.36 40.63 -38.19
C VAL A 36 -55.57 40.38 -39.68
N SER A 37 -56.83 40.42 -40.08
CA SER A 37 -57.27 40.58 -41.46
C SER A 37 -57.10 42.03 -41.89
N TYR A 38 -56.83 42.30 -43.17
CA TYR A 38 -56.90 43.66 -43.71
C TYR A 38 -58.35 44.15 -43.87
N ARG A 39 -59.33 43.27 -43.61
CA ARG A 39 -60.77 43.51 -43.85
C ARG A 39 -61.52 44.04 -42.63
N LEU A 40 -60.86 44.12 -41.49
CA LEU A 40 -61.44 44.59 -40.24
C LEU A 40 -60.42 45.53 -39.59
N SER A 41 -60.88 46.58 -38.94
CA SER A 41 -60.05 47.43 -38.08
C SER A 41 -59.57 46.64 -36.85
N GLU A 42 -58.61 47.18 -36.11
CA GLU A 42 -58.09 46.51 -34.90
C GLU A 42 -59.20 46.30 -33.85
N ASP A 43 -60.09 47.28 -33.68
CA ASP A 43 -61.17 47.21 -32.70
C ASP A 43 -62.31 46.28 -33.15
N GLU A 44 -62.57 46.20 -34.46
CA GLU A 44 -63.46 45.18 -35.03
C GLU A 44 -62.89 43.77 -34.81
N HIS A 45 -61.57 43.58 -34.92
CA HIS A 45 -60.94 42.30 -34.60
C HIS A 45 -61.05 41.93 -33.13
N LYS A 46 -60.79 42.86 -32.21
CA LYS A 46 -60.96 42.65 -30.76
C LYS A 46 -62.36 42.16 -30.47
N THR A 47 -63.35 42.88 -31.01
CA THR A 47 -64.76 42.59 -30.79
C THR A 47 -65.15 41.24 -31.38
N LEU A 48 -64.75 40.94 -32.62
CA LEU A 48 -65.01 39.65 -33.27
C LEU A 48 -64.42 38.47 -32.50
N LEU A 49 -63.15 38.58 -32.09
CA LEU A 49 -62.47 37.52 -31.36
C LEU A 49 -63.08 37.31 -29.98
N ASN A 50 -63.46 38.40 -29.30
CA ASN A 50 -64.16 38.31 -28.02
C ASN A 50 -65.51 37.62 -28.18
N LEU A 51 -66.32 38.01 -29.17
CA LEU A 51 -67.60 37.37 -29.48
C LEU A 51 -67.44 35.87 -29.83
N ASP A 52 -66.41 35.50 -30.59
CA ASP A 52 -66.13 34.09 -30.95
C ASP A 52 -65.67 33.26 -29.73
N LYS A 53 -64.82 33.83 -28.85
CA LYS A 53 -64.33 33.21 -27.60
C LYS A 53 -65.44 33.03 -26.58
N THR A 54 -66.29 34.04 -26.42
CA THR A 54 -67.32 34.07 -25.37
C THR A 54 -68.62 33.42 -25.80
N PHE A 55 -68.79 33.02 -27.07
CA PHE A 55 -69.98 32.27 -27.49
C PHE A 55 -70.02 30.86 -26.87
N PRO A 56 -71.14 30.39 -26.28
CA PRO A 56 -72.46 31.03 -26.18
C PRO A 56 -72.71 31.72 -24.82
N LYS A 57 -71.69 31.99 -24.01
CA LYS A 57 -71.80 32.48 -22.61
C LYS A 57 -72.56 33.80 -22.47
N TRP A 58 -72.56 34.66 -23.48
CA TRP A 58 -73.36 35.89 -23.52
C TRP A 58 -74.81 35.66 -24.01
N ARG A 59 -75.28 34.41 -24.03
CA ARG A 59 -76.61 34.04 -24.53
C ARG A 59 -77.48 33.39 -23.44
N THR A 60 -78.77 33.71 -23.50
CA THR A 60 -79.87 32.94 -22.90
C THR A 60 -80.45 31.94 -23.93
N GLY A 61 -80.43 30.64 -23.63
CA GLY A 61 -81.10 29.57 -24.39
C GLY A 61 -80.20 28.62 -25.22
N PRO A 62 -80.69 27.40 -25.57
CA PRO A 62 -79.88 26.29 -26.06
C PRO A 62 -79.19 26.57 -27.41
N ALA A 63 -77.88 26.32 -27.47
CA ALA A 63 -77.04 26.60 -28.63
C ALA A 63 -77.27 25.60 -29.77
N ARG A 64 -77.77 26.07 -30.92
CA ARG A 64 -77.74 25.30 -32.18
C ARG A 64 -76.58 25.79 -33.05
N HIS A 65 -75.71 24.87 -33.46
CA HIS A 65 -74.40 25.15 -34.09
C HIS A 65 -74.48 26.00 -35.39
N GLY A 66 -75.64 26.07 -36.05
CA GLY A 66 -75.88 26.88 -37.25
C GLY A 66 -76.13 28.38 -37.01
N GLN A 67 -76.55 28.78 -35.79
CA GLN A 67 -76.93 30.16 -35.45
C GLN A 67 -75.78 31.02 -34.92
N LYS A 68 -74.62 30.43 -34.56
CA LYS A 68 -73.47 31.14 -33.97
C LYS A 68 -73.04 32.34 -34.81
N TRP A 69 -72.71 32.09 -36.06
CA TRP A 69 -72.14 33.11 -36.94
C TRP A 69 -73.15 34.15 -37.41
N ALA A 70 -74.43 33.78 -37.56
CA ALA A 70 -75.47 34.75 -37.89
C ALA A 70 -75.63 35.78 -36.77
N ARG A 71 -75.52 35.36 -35.51
CA ARG A 71 -75.57 36.25 -34.35
C ARG A 71 -74.31 37.08 -34.18
N ILE A 72 -73.13 36.47 -34.33
CA ILE A 72 -71.87 37.22 -34.31
C ILE A 72 -71.89 38.29 -35.40
N GLU A 73 -72.41 37.97 -36.59
CA GLU A 73 -72.58 38.95 -37.67
C GLU A 73 -73.56 40.08 -37.30
N SER A 74 -74.70 39.77 -36.68
CA SER A 74 -75.64 40.79 -36.19
C SER A 74 -75.05 41.68 -35.11
N GLU A 75 -74.35 41.11 -34.12
CA GLU A 75 -73.70 41.88 -33.05
C GLU A 75 -72.56 42.74 -33.60
N MET A 76 -71.75 42.19 -34.50
CA MET A 76 -70.70 42.95 -35.18
C MET A 76 -71.28 44.13 -35.97
N ARG A 77 -72.45 43.97 -36.62
CA ARG A 77 -73.12 45.06 -37.33
C ARG A 77 -73.82 46.05 -36.40
N ALA A 78 -74.27 45.61 -35.21
CA ALA A 78 -74.83 46.49 -34.19
C ALA A 78 -73.75 47.40 -33.57
N HIS A 79 -72.55 46.85 -33.31
CA HIS A 79 -71.40 47.60 -32.83
C HIS A 79 -70.73 48.44 -33.94
N PHE A 80 -70.74 47.95 -35.17
CA PHE A 80 -70.12 48.60 -36.33
C PHE A 80 -71.10 48.65 -37.51
N PRO A 81 -71.94 49.71 -37.61
CA PRO A 81 -72.97 49.81 -38.65
C PRO A 81 -72.42 49.86 -40.08
N GLU A 82 -71.20 50.36 -40.27
CA GLU A 82 -70.50 50.46 -41.56
C GLU A 82 -69.81 49.16 -41.99
N LEU A 83 -69.93 48.10 -41.18
CA LEU A 83 -69.23 46.84 -41.41
C LEU A 83 -69.74 46.11 -42.66
N ASN A 84 -68.88 46.06 -43.69
CA ASN A 84 -69.19 45.40 -44.97
C ASN A 84 -68.61 43.97 -45.10
N VAL A 85 -68.48 43.24 -43.99
CA VAL A 85 -68.02 41.84 -44.02
C VAL A 85 -69.11 40.87 -43.60
N GLY A 86 -69.32 39.84 -44.42
CA GLY A 86 -70.32 38.79 -44.14
C GLY A 86 -69.78 37.65 -43.29
N LYS A 87 -70.70 36.81 -42.78
CA LYS A 87 -70.42 35.63 -41.94
C LYS A 87 -69.26 34.74 -42.38
N LYS A 88 -69.13 34.43 -43.68
CA LYS A 88 -68.05 33.55 -44.18
C LYS A 88 -66.66 34.15 -43.92
N THR A 89 -66.53 35.46 -44.06
CA THR A 89 -65.29 36.20 -43.83
C THR A 89 -64.94 36.20 -42.34
N LEU A 90 -65.90 36.52 -41.47
CA LEU A 90 -65.73 36.50 -40.01
C LEU A 90 -65.29 35.11 -39.51
N GLN A 91 -65.93 34.05 -40.02
CA GLN A 91 -65.58 32.66 -39.69
C GLN A 91 -64.14 32.30 -40.10
N SER A 92 -63.72 32.71 -41.29
CA SER A 92 -62.38 32.46 -41.82
C SER A 92 -61.30 33.15 -40.98
N ILE A 93 -61.55 34.41 -40.58
CA ILE A 93 -60.63 35.20 -39.74
C ILE A 93 -60.41 34.48 -38.39
N CYS A 94 -61.49 34.07 -37.73
CA CYS A 94 -61.38 33.34 -36.46
C CYS A 94 -60.72 31.96 -36.61
N ALA A 95 -61.01 31.23 -37.69
CA ALA A 95 -60.39 29.93 -37.95
C ALA A 95 -58.87 30.04 -38.18
N ARG A 96 -58.44 31.03 -38.96
CA ARG A 96 -57.02 31.31 -39.21
C ARG A 96 -56.29 31.71 -37.92
N GLY A 97 -56.92 32.56 -37.10
CA GLY A 97 -56.39 32.94 -35.79
C GLY A 97 -56.19 31.74 -34.85
N ARG A 98 -57.16 30.82 -34.78
CA ARG A 98 -57.04 29.59 -33.98
C ARG A 98 -55.90 28.69 -34.46
N GLY A 99 -55.76 28.51 -35.78
CA GLY A 99 -54.68 27.72 -36.37
C GLY A 99 -53.30 28.26 -36.02
N LYS A 100 -53.09 29.57 -36.16
CA LYS A 100 -51.80 30.20 -35.81
C LYS A 100 -51.48 30.15 -34.32
N ARG A 101 -52.45 30.39 -33.44
CA ARG A 101 -52.23 30.25 -31.98
C ARG A 101 -51.78 28.84 -31.59
N LYS A 102 -52.42 27.82 -32.19
CA LYS A 102 -52.03 26.41 -31.96
C LYS A 102 -50.60 26.11 -32.45
N LEU A 103 -50.20 26.68 -33.58
CA LEU A 103 -48.83 26.55 -34.10
C LEU A 103 -47.80 27.11 -33.10
N TYR A 104 -48.02 28.33 -32.58
CA TYR A 104 -47.10 28.93 -31.60
C TYR A 104 -47.04 28.14 -30.28
N GLN A 105 -48.16 27.59 -29.81
CA GLN A 105 -48.17 26.73 -28.62
C GLN A 105 -47.35 25.45 -28.84
N LEU A 106 -47.47 24.82 -30.01
CA LEU A 106 -46.68 23.64 -30.35
C LEU A 106 -45.19 23.96 -30.47
N GLN A 107 -44.83 25.08 -31.09
CA GLN A 107 -43.43 25.53 -31.17
C GLN A 107 -42.83 25.81 -29.80
N ARG A 108 -43.60 26.41 -28.87
CA ARG A 108 -43.12 26.62 -27.49
C ARG A 108 -42.86 25.30 -26.78
N ARG A 109 -43.78 24.34 -26.88
CA ARG A 109 -43.61 23.00 -26.28
C ARG A 109 -42.40 22.26 -26.84
N LEU A 110 -42.12 22.39 -28.13
CA LEU A 110 -40.95 21.79 -28.76
C LEU A 110 -39.66 22.33 -28.14
N LYS A 111 -39.59 23.67 -27.97
CA LYS A 111 -38.44 24.32 -27.35
C LYS A 111 -38.25 23.97 -25.86
N GLU A 112 -39.34 23.76 -25.13
CA GLU A 112 -39.29 23.30 -23.73
C GLU A 112 -38.79 21.85 -23.63
N LEU A 113 -39.13 20.99 -24.59
CA LEU A 113 -38.62 19.62 -24.63
C LEU A 113 -37.13 19.58 -25.00
N ASP A 114 -36.69 20.40 -25.95
CA ASP A 114 -35.27 20.48 -26.33
C ASP A 114 -34.41 20.92 -25.13
N ALA A 115 -34.81 21.95 -24.38
CA ALA A 115 -34.07 22.42 -23.20
C ALA A 115 -33.99 21.36 -22.07
N ASN A 116 -35.02 20.53 -21.93
CA ASN A 116 -35.08 19.48 -20.92
C ASN A 116 -34.22 18.25 -21.28
N MET A 117 -33.92 18.06 -22.57
CA MET A 117 -32.97 17.06 -23.03
C MET A 117 -31.53 17.48 -22.72
N ASP A 118 -31.19 18.75 -22.94
CA ASP A 118 -29.86 19.28 -22.64
C ASP A 118 -29.54 19.21 -21.14
N GLU A 119 -30.51 19.58 -20.26
CA GLU A 119 -30.33 19.50 -18.80
C GLU A 119 -30.08 18.07 -18.28
N LYS A 120 -30.66 17.05 -18.93
CA LYS A 120 -30.43 15.65 -18.53
C LYS A 120 -29.03 15.17 -18.87
N GLN A 121 -28.48 15.64 -19.98
CA GLN A 121 -27.17 15.24 -20.44
C GLN A 121 -26.06 15.84 -19.57
N ASP A 122 -26.22 17.10 -19.16
CA ASP A 122 -25.29 17.77 -18.24
C ASP A 122 -25.21 17.08 -16.86
N VAL A 123 -26.31 16.50 -16.36
CA VAL A 123 -26.34 15.81 -15.06
C VAL A 123 -25.61 14.46 -15.11
N GLU A 124 -25.68 13.73 -16.22
CA GLU A 124 -24.98 12.45 -16.37
C GLU A 124 -23.46 12.64 -16.45
N ASP A 125 -23.00 13.66 -17.17
CA ASP A 125 -21.57 13.95 -17.30
C ASP A 125 -20.92 14.39 -15.97
N VAL A 126 -21.61 15.20 -15.16
CA VAL A 126 -21.15 15.58 -13.81
C VAL A 126 -21.02 14.36 -12.90
N LYS A 127 -21.99 13.43 -12.98
CA LYS A 127 -22.01 12.22 -12.15
C LYS A 127 -20.90 11.23 -12.53
N ALA A 128 -20.56 11.13 -13.81
CA ALA A 128 -19.41 10.35 -14.28
C ALA A 128 -18.08 10.97 -13.83
N GLY A 129 -17.97 12.31 -13.87
CA GLY A 129 -16.78 13.03 -13.40
C GLY A 129 -16.49 12.86 -11.91
N THR A 130 -17.54 12.86 -11.06
CA THR A 130 -17.38 12.67 -9.61
C THR A 130 -16.92 11.27 -9.23
N ASN A 131 -17.46 10.23 -9.87
CA ASN A 131 -17.06 8.84 -9.57
C ASN A 131 -15.58 8.58 -9.93
N ASN A 132 -15.10 9.10 -11.06
CA ASN A 132 -13.71 8.97 -11.47
C ASN A 132 -12.74 9.72 -10.52
N ALA A 133 -13.16 10.85 -9.95
CA ALA A 133 -12.36 11.61 -8.99
C ALA A 133 -12.25 10.90 -7.63
N GLU A 134 -13.33 10.28 -7.16
CA GLU A 134 -13.33 9.46 -5.93
C GLU A 134 -12.44 8.22 -6.07
N GLU A 135 -12.50 7.53 -7.22
CA GLU A 135 -11.66 6.36 -7.47
C GLU A 135 -10.16 6.74 -7.59
N SER A 136 -9.86 7.87 -8.22
CA SER A 136 -8.50 8.40 -8.31
C SER A 136 -7.92 8.82 -6.96
N THR A 137 -8.73 9.42 -6.08
CA THR A 137 -8.27 9.82 -4.73
C THR A 137 -8.06 8.61 -3.83
N LYS A 138 -8.91 7.58 -3.92
CA LYS A 138 -8.72 6.31 -3.22
C LYS A 138 -7.45 5.58 -3.68
N GLY A 139 -7.20 5.51 -4.99
CA GLY A 139 -5.96 4.94 -5.53
C GLY A 139 -4.70 5.67 -5.07
N LYS A 140 -4.73 7.01 -4.96
CA LYS A 140 -3.62 7.80 -4.42
C LYS A 140 -3.34 7.49 -2.94
N GLN A 141 -4.39 7.31 -2.14
CA GLN A 141 -4.23 6.93 -0.72
C GLN A 141 -3.63 5.53 -0.57
N GLU A 142 -4.05 4.56 -1.38
CA GLU A 142 -3.50 3.21 -1.38
C GLU A 142 -2.02 3.19 -1.79
N VAL A 143 -1.62 3.97 -2.79
CA VAL A 143 -0.21 4.08 -3.20
C VAL A 143 0.65 4.66 -2.06
N VAL A 144 0.17 5.70 -1.37
CA VAL A 144 0.89 6.28 -0.22
C VAL A 144 1.01 5.28 0.92
N ALA A 145 -0.05 4.51 1.20
CA ALA A 145 -0.04 3.48 2.23
C ALA A 145 0.94 2.34 1.88
N LEU A 146 0.94 1.88 0.64
CA LEU A 146 1.88 0.85 0.16
C LEU A 146 3.32 1.36 0.20
N GLN A 147 3.56 2.61 -0.18
CA GLN A 147 4.90 3.20 -0.14
C GLN A 147 5.43 3.30 1.30
N ALA A 148 4.58 3.65 2.26
CA ALA A 148 4.92 3.64 3.68
C ALA A 148 5.22 2.22 4.19
N ALA A 149 4.42 1.23 3.78
CA ALA A 149 4.63 -0.18 4.13
C ALA A 149 5.96 -0.73 3.57
N VAL A 150 6.27 -0.42 2.30
CA VAL A 150 7.55 -0.79 1.66
C VAL A 150 8.73 -0.18 2.40
N LYS A 151 8.64 1.10 2.77
CA LYS A 151 9.70 1.77 3.53
C LYS A 151 9.95 1.09 4.88
N LYS A 152 8.88 0.79 5.63
CA LYS A 152 8.97 0.10 6.93
C LYS A 152 9.57 -1.30 6.80
N LEU A 153 9.16 -2.07 5.80
CA LEU A 153 9.71 -3.40 5.54
C LEU A 153 11.20 -3.33 5.15
N THR A 154 11.58 -2.34 4.35
CA THR A 154 12.98 -2.13 3.96
C THR A 154 13.85 -1.84 5.17
N GLU A 155 13.40 -0.96 6.07
CA GLU A 155 14.10 -0.66 7.33
C GLU A 155 14.21 -1.90 8.22
N GLN A 156 13.15 -2.71 8.34
CA GLN A 156 13.19 -3.98 9.08
C GLN A 156 14.19 -4.98 8.48
N CYS A 157 14.21 -5.14 7.16
CA CYS A 157 15.18 -6.01 6.49
C CYS A 157 16.62 -5.56 6.76
N GLN A 158 16.90 -4.26 6.70
CA GLN A 158 18.24 -3.74 6.99
C GLN A 158 18.68 -4.02 8.44
N VAL A 159 17.79 -3.82 9.41
CA VAL A 159 18.07 -4.13 10.82
C VAL A 159 18.31 -5.63 11.01
N GLN A 160 17.49 -6.47 10.38
CA GLN A 160 17.64 -7.92 10.48
C GLN A 160 18.92 -8.43 9.80
N GLU A 161 19.31 -7.85 8.67
CA GLU A 161 20.59 -8.17 8.02
C GLU A 161 21.79 -7.75 8.86
N ALA A 162 21.73 -6.59 9.53
CA ALA A 162 22.78 -6.15 10.43
C ALA A 162 22.92 -7.11 11.63
N ALA A 163 21.80 -7.49 12.25
CA ALA A 163 21.78 -8.47 13.34
C ALA A 163 22.31 -9.85 12.90
N ARG A 164 21.93 -10.30 11.70
CA ARG A 164 22.44 -11.56 11.15
C ARG A 164 23.95 -11.51 10.92
N LYS A 165 24.49 -10.38 10.44
CA LYS A 165 25.94 -10.22 10.23
C LYS A 165 26.70 -10.30 11.55
N THR A 166 26.19 -9.70 12.62
CA THR A 166 26.82 -9.79 13.95
C THR A 166 26.77 -11.22 14.50
N GLU A 167 25.61 -11.89 14.41
CA GLU A 167 25.46 -13.28 14.87
C GLU A 167 26.35 -14.26 14.10
N VAL A 168 26.48 -14.09 12.78
CA VAL A 168 27.38 -14.91 11.96
C VAL A 168 28.84 -14.69 12.37
N GLY A 169 29.25 -13.45 12.64
CA GLY A 169 30.59 -13.14 13.12
C GLY A 169 30.90 -13.78 14.48
N GLU A 170 29.95 -13.73 15.41
CA GLU A 170 30.08 -14.40 16.71
C GLU A 170 30.13 -15.93 16.56
N ALA A 171 29.28 -16.51 15.72
CA ALA A 171 29.29 -17.95 15.45
C ALA A 171 30.62 -18.42 14.82
N GLU A 172 31.20 -17.63 13.92
CA GLU A 172 32.52 -17.89 13.35
C GLU A 172 33.64 -17.79 14.38
N HIS A 173 33.56 -16.80 15.28
CA HIS A 173 34.49 -16.67 16.41
C HIS A 173 34.45 -17.92 17.30
N TRP A 174 33.26 -18.34 17.74
CA TRP A 174 33.08 -19.54 18.56
C TRP A 174 33.53 -20.82 17.84
N ARG A 175 33.29 -20.92 16.53
CA ARG A 175 33.79 -22.05 15.72
C ARG A 175 35.32 -22.12 15.73
N LYS A 176 36.01 -20.99 15.53
CA LYS A 176 37.47 -20.92 15.58
C LYS A 176 38.00 -21.28 16.96
N GLN A 177 37.37 -20.78 18.02
CA GLN A 177 37.77 -21.08 19.39
C GLN A 177 37.58 -22.56 19.73
N ALA A 178 36.46 -23.17 19.31
CA ALA A 178 36.22 -24.60 19.50
C ALA A 178 37.26 -25.45 18.74
N GLN A 179 37.65 -25.04 17.54
CA GLN A 179 38.69 -25.72 16.77
C GLN A 179 40.06 -25.64 17.44
N GLN A 180 40.43 -24.48 17.97
CA GLN A 180 41.68 -24.31 18.74
C GLN A 180 41.70 -25.19 19.99
N VAL A 181 40.60 -25.24 20.74
CA VAL A 181 40.48 -26.10 21.92
C VAL A 181 40.58 -27.58 21.54
N ALA A 182 39.97 -28.00 20.43
CA ALA A 182 40.06 -29.37 19.95
C ALA A 182 41.50 -29.76 19.58
N GLN A 183 42.22 -28.86 18.89
CA GLN A 183 43.63 -29.06 18.55
C GLN A 183 44.52 -29.13 19.79
N ALA A 184 44.38 -28.18 20.72
CA ALA A 184 45.13 -28.17 21.97
C ALA A 184 44.87 -29.44 22.80
N LYS A 185 43.64 -29.96 22.79
CA LYS A 185 43.30 -31.22 23.45
C LYS A 185 43.99 -32.42 22.79
N GLU A 186 43.98 -32.48 21.46
CA GLU A 186 44.66 -33.55 20.71
C GLU A 186 46.17 -33.55 20.98
N GLU A 187 46.80 -32.37 21.01
CA GLU A 187 48.21 -32.21 21.34
C GLU A 187 48.52 -32.65 22.79
N ALA A 188 47.69 -32.23 23.75
CA ALA A 188 47.83 -32.64 25.15
C ALA A 188 47.63 -34.15 25.35
N GLU A 189 46.72 -34.79 24.60
CA GLU A 189 46.54 -36.25 24.63
C GLU A 189 47.75 -36.98 24.06
N LYS A 190 48.35 -36.49 22.97
CA LYS A 190 49.59 -37.05 22.41
C LYS A 190 50.76 -36.92 23.39
N GLU A 191 50.92 -35.77 24.03
CA GLU A 191 51.96 -35.54 25.03
C GLU A 191 51.78 -36.46 26.25
N LYS A 192 50.54 -36.60 26.73
CA LYS A 192 50.20 -37.53 27.82
C LYS A 192 50.54 -38.98 27.44
N GLU A 193 50.24 -39.41 26.22
CA GLU A 193 50.58 -40.76 25.75
C GLU A 193 52.10 -40.98 25.72
N LEU A 194 52.85 -39.99 25.23
CA LEU A 194 54.31 -40.04 25.19
C LEU A 194 54.90 -40.10 26.61
N LEU A 195 54.43 -39.24 27.52
CA LEU A 195 54.87 -39.23 28.91
C LEU A 195 54.54 -40.56 29.62
N THR A 196 53.40 -41.17 29.30
CA THR A 196 53.03 -42.48 29.84
C THR A 196 54.00 -43.56 29.38
N LYS A 197 54.39 -43.55 28.10
CA LYS A 197 55.39 -44.50 27.55
C LYS A 197 56.77 -44.29 28.16
N ASP A 198 57.20 -43.04 28.33
CA ASP A 198 58.48 -42.72 28.96
C ASP A 198 58.51 -43.14 30.43
N PHE A 199 57.40 -42.93 31.16
CA PHE A 199 57.26 -43.41 32.53
C PHE A 199 57.32 -44.94 32.63
N GLN A 200 56.64 -45.67 31.73
CA GLN A 200 56.72 -47.13 31.67
C GLN A 200 58.16 -47.60 31.43
N ARG A 201 58.87 -47.01 30.47
CA ARG A 201 60.28 -47.32 30.19
C ARG A 201 61.16 -47.05 31.41
N LEU A 202 60.93 -45.94 32.12
CA LEU A 202 61.69 -45.61 33.33
C LEU A 202 61.46 -46.65 34.44
N MET A 203 60.22 -47.12 34.62
CA MET A 203 59.89 -48.17 35.58
C MET A 203 60.58 -49.50 35.23
N GLU A 204 60.60 -49.88 33.95
CA GLU A 204 61.33 -51.07 33.49
C GLU A 204 62.83 -50.98 33.75
N GLN A 205 63.43 -49.80 33.48
CA GLN A 205 64.85 -49.54 33.79
C GLN A 205 65.13 -49.64 35.29
N HIS A 206 64.25 -49.09 36.13
CA HIS A 206 64.38 -49.13 37.58
C HIS A 206 64.34 -50.58 38.09
N GLU A 207 63.41 -51.42 37.63
CA GLU A 207 63.36 -52.83 38.02
C GLU A 207 64.59 -53.61 37.51
N ALA A 208 65.07 -53.33 36.29
CA ALA A 208 66.29 -53.95 35.78
C ALA A 208 67.54 -53.59 36.61
N LEU A 209 67.66 -52.34 37.07
CA LEU A 209 68.73 -51.90 37.96
C LEU A 209 68.65 -52.60 39.33
N LYS A 210 67.45 -52.68 39.91
CA LYS A 210 67.21 -53.37 41.17
C LYS A 210 67.60 -54.85 41.11
N GLU A 211 67.24 -55.55 40.03
CA GLU A 211 67.66 -56.94 39.83
C GLU A 211 69.16 -57.09 39.59
N ARG A 212 69.80 -56.12 38.90
CA ARG A 212 71.25 -56.09 38.74
C ARG A 212 71.95 -55.93 40.10
N ASP A 213 71.48 -55.04 40.95
CA ASP A 213 72.08 -54.78 42.25
C ASP A 213 71.84 -55.95 43.22
N LYS A 214 70.65 -56.57 43.19
CA LYS A 214 70.39 -57.82 43.91
C LYS A 214 71.38 -58.93 43.52
N LYS A 215 71.67 -59.09 42.23
CA LYS A 215 72.68 -60.05 41.75
C LYS A 215 74.09 -59.71 42.23
N LYS A 216 74.50 -58.44 42.18
CA LYS A 216 75.81 -58.02 42.71
C LYS A 216 75.93 -58.30 44.21
N ILE A 217 74.90 -57.98 44.99
CA ILE A 217 74.87 -58.24 46.43
C ILE A 217 74.98 -59.74 46.70
N ALA A 218 74.25 -60.59 45.97
CA ALA A 218 74.36 -62.04 46.12
C ALA A 218 75.76 -62.58 45.81
N VAL A 219 76.44 -62.03 44.79
CA VAL A 219 77.83 -62.39 44.47
C VAL A 219 78.77 -61.98 45.61
N LEU A 220 78.64 -60.76 46.14
CA LEU A 220 79.45 -60.27 47.26
C LEU A 220 79.23 -61.09 48.53
N ILE A 221 77.98 -61.47 48.84
CA ILE A 221 77.66 -62.35 49.97
C ILE A 221 78.38 -63.70 49.81
N LYS A 222 78.29 -64.32 48.63
CA LYS A 222 78.95 -65.61 48.36
C LYS A 222 80.47 -65.52 48.48
N GLN A 223 81.07 -64.41 48.03
CA GLN A 223 82.51 -64.17 48.19
C GLN A 223 82.90 -64.06 49.66
N LEU A 224 82.16 -63.27 50.46
CA LEU A 224 82.41 -63.11 51.90
C LEU A 224 82.22 -64.43 52.67
N GLU A 225 81.23 -65.24 52.33
CA GLU A 225 81.03 -66.57 52.92
C GLU A 225 82.19 -67.51 52.59
N GLY A 226 82.69 -67.47 51.35
CA GLY A 226 83.86 -68.23 50.93
C GLY A 226 85.13 -67.82 51.69
N GLU A 227 85.38 -66.51 51.80
CA GLU A 227 86.51 -65.98 52.58
C GLU A 227 86.39 -66.32 54.07
N ARG A 228 85.18 -66.28 54.65
CA ARG A 228 84.93 -66.74 56.02
C ARG A 228 85.20 -68.22 56.20
N GLY A 229 84.80 -69.06 55.25
CA GLY A 229 85.09 -70.49 55.24
C GLY A 229 86.60 -70.76 55.20
N ALA A 230 87.30 -70.13 54.25
CA ALA A 230 88.77 -70.23 54.14
C ALA A 230 89.49 -69.76 55.41
N ASN A 231 89.06 -68.63 56.00
CA ASN A 231 89.61 -68.16 57.27
C ASN A 231 89.34 -69.13 58.42
N ALA A 232 88.16 -69.75 58.49
CA ALA A 232 87.85 -70.75 59.51
C ALA A 232 88.69 -72.03 59.35
N GLU A 233 88.97 -72.45 58.11
CA GLU A 233 89.88 -73.56 57.83
C GLU A 233 91.32 -73.24 58.23
N LEU A 234 91.82 -72.04 57.89
CA LEU A 234 93.14 -71.59 58.33
C LEU A 234 93.26 -71.54 59.85
N LEU A 235 92.24 -71.06 60.56
CA LEU A 235 92.22 -71.05 62.03
C LEU A 235 92.20 -72.46 62.63
N ARG A 236 91.54 -73.44 61.98
CA ARG A 236 91.55 -74.84 62.42
C ARG A 236 92.93 -75.47 62.22
N ALA A 237 93.54 -75.27 61.05
CA ALA A 237 94.89 -75.77 60.77
C ALA A 237 95.91 -75.22 61.77
N LEU A 238 95.86 -73.92 62.06
CA LEU A 238 96.73 -73.30 63.08
C LEU A 238 96.50 -73.84 64.50
N ALA A 239 95.28 -74.29 64.83
CA ALA A 239 94.98 -74.90 66.11
C ALA A 239 95.48 -76.35 66.19
N GLU A 240 95.34 -77.12 65.12
CA GLU A 240 95.86 -78.50 65.01
C GLU A 240 97.40 -78.52 65.09
N ASP A 241 98.08 -77.58 64.40
CA ASP A 241 99.55 -77.43 64.49
C ASP A 241 100.01 -77.05 65.92
N GLY A 242 99.22 -76.28 66.67
CA GLY A 242 99.51 -75.90 68.05
C GLY A 242 99.35 -77.04 69.06
N ASP A 243 98.42 -77.97 68.83
CA ASP A 243 98.23 -79.16 69.65
C ASP A 243 99.32 -80.22 69.38
N GLU A 244 99.87 -80.28 68.16
CA GLU A 244 101.03 -81.11 67.82
C GLU A 244 102.33 -80.61 68.49
N GLU A 245 102.56 -79.30 68.59
CA GLU A 245 103.69 -78.76 69.37
C GLU A 245 103.54 -78.98 70.88
N ALA A 246 102.31 -78.89 71.43
CA ALA A 246 102.06 -79.11 72.86
C ALA A 246 102.20 -80.59 73.28
N THR A 247 101.90 -81.55 72.39
CA THR A 247 102.09 -82.99 72.64
C THR A 247 103.55 -83.43 72.51
N GLN A 248 104.33 -82.82 71.62
CA GLN A 248 105.79 -83.06 71.57
C GLN A 248 106.54 -82.45 72.76
N GLY A 249 106.05 -81.35 73.34
CA GLY A 249 106.63 -80.74 74.54
C GLY A 249 106.42 -81.55 75.83
N THR A 250 105.38 -82.39 75.90
CA THR A 250 105.07 -83.21 77.09
C THR A 250 105.68 -84.62 77.06
N GLU A 251 106.02 -85.14 75.89
CA GLU A 251 106.80 -86.39 75.77
C GLU A 251 108.31 -86.20 75.98
N ALA A 252 108.81 -84.95 76.00
CA ALA A 252 110.22 -84.64 76.25
C ALA A 252 110.57 -84.44 77.75
N GLU A 253 109.60 -84.54 78.67
CA GLU A 253 109.78 -84.26 80.10
C GLU A 253 109.45 -85.45 81.04
N ASN A 254 109.67 -86.70 80.57
CA ASN A 254 109.67 -87.92 81.40
C ASN A 254 110.97 -88.73 81.23
#